data_AF-A0A2D6N1G1-F1
#
_entry.id   AF-A0A2D6N1G1-F1
#
_cell.length_a   1.000
_cell.length_b   1.000
_cell.length_c   1.000
_cell.angle_alpha   90.00
_cell.angle_beta   90.00
_cell.angle_gamma   90.00
#
_symmetry.space_group_name_H-M   'P 1'
#
loop_
_entity.id
_entity.type
_entity.pdbx_description
1 polymer ?
#
loop_
_entity_poly.entity_id
_entity_poly.type
_entity_poly.pdbx_seq_one_letter_code
_entity_poly.pdbx_strand_id
1 'polypeptide(L)'
;MKEYFLVGFLEVFLMAGQHQSAPFPGLDTLFGAKRDLVAYYHFGLTFIPVLTSAATGAWFLFRRRWNAHVLALCTYGICTFMILLGRSDIYHSTFAALPLLLLLSYWFETTSSIRDAPRRFASIGLIASFCVLIAVSNSGNLRKLVSRSRFATTVEYEETLPYLGNALIPEWQQEMIRFAKSTLEARTDSDQEVFAILHAPHQYFFLDRPAKTRYATPIFANSESAKKEILDDLERRDYEFMIYERRRFPNIDYDYYFEEIFDYLKEHYVVHSEIPGRVQILRLED
;
A
#
# COMPACT_ATOMS: atom_id res chain seq x y z
N MET A 1 12.96 28.57 16.18
CA MET A 1 11.81 28.11 15.37
C MET A 1 12.10 28.03 13.87
N LYS A 2 12.85 28.97 13.26
CA LYS A 2 13.28 28.88 11.84
C LYS A 2 14.23 27.72 11.54
N GLU A 3 15.09 27.33 12.49
CA GLU A 3 16.09 26.27 12.29
C GLU A 3 15.48 24.87 12.32
N TYR A 4 14.49 24.62 13.19
CA TYR A 4 13.82 23.31 13.29
C TYR A 4 13.02 22.93 12.03
N PHE A 5 12.50 23.91 11.30
CA PHE A 5 11.74 23.66 10.06
C PHE A 5 12.67 23.22 8.90
N LEU A 6 13.90 23.76 8.86
CA LEU A 6 14.88 23.42 7.84
C LEU A 6 15.48 22.03 8.08
N VAL A 7 15.71 21.67 9.35
CA VAL A 7 16.23 20.36 9.76
C VAL A 7 15.24 19.24 9.44
N GLY A 8 13.96 19.41 9.78
CA GLY A 8 12.91 18.43 9.42
C GLY A 8 12.72 18.27 7.91
N PHE A 9 12.90 19.34 7.12
CA PHE A 9 12.83 19.29 5.66
C PHE A 9 14.04 18.57 5.04
N LEU A 10 15.24 18.74 5.60
CA LEU A 10 16.44 18.03 5.16
C LEU A 10 16.42 16.54 5.51
N GLU A 11 15.91 16.17 6.70
CA GLU A 11 15.78 14.77 7.12
C GLU A 11 14.82 13.98 6.22
N VAL A 12 13.70 14.59 5.81
CA VAL A 12 12.76 13.97 4.85
C VAL A 12 13.44 13.75 3.48
N PHE A 13 14.29 14.68 3.04
CA PHE A 13 15.06 14.55 1.80
C PHE A 13 16.16 13.48 1.88
N LEU A 14 16.82 13.35 3.05
CA LEU A 14 17.84 12.34 3.29
C LEU A 14 17.24 10.94 3.43
N MET A 15 16.06 10.81 4.05
CA MET A 15 15.32 9.54 4.14
C MET A 15 14.78 9.09 2.78
N ALA A 16 14.34 10.01 1.91
CA ALA A 16 13.94 9.70 0.55
C ALA A 16 15.11 9.17 -0.32
N GLY A 17 16.36 9.52 0.01
CA GLY A 17 17.56 9.07 -0.69
C GLY A 17 18.09 7.69 -0.26
N GLN A 18 17.64 7.14 0.87
CA GLN A 18 18.15 5.86 1.42
C GLN A 18 17.26 4.65 1.13
N HIS A 19 16.06 4.82 0.59
CA HIS A 19 15.23 3.70 0.15
C HIS A 19 15.60 3.25 -1.27
N GLN A 20 16.57 2.35 -1.39
CA GLN A 20 16.97 1.70 -2.66
C GLN A 20 15.93 0.73 -3.24
N SER A 21 14.71 0.68 -2.71
CA SER A 21 13.67 -0.24 -3.17
C SER A 21 12.28 0.25 -2.80
N ALA A 22 11.92 1.46 -3.21
CA ALA A 22 10.52 1.86 -3.21
C ALA A 22 9.79 1.06 -4.32
N PRO A 23 9.01 0.02 -4.00
CA PRO A 23 8.47 -0.89 -4.99
C PRO A 23 7.14 -0.29 -5.49
N PHE A 24 7.24 0.78 -6.27
CA PHE A 24 6.11 1.33 -7.01
C PHE A 24 6.22 0.90 -8.46
N PRO A 25 5.23 0.15 -8.94
CA PRO A 25 4.70 0.43 -10.28
C PRO A 25 3.31 1.00 -10.08
N GLY A 26 3.04 2.24 -10.47
CA GLY A 26 3.39 2.81 -11.75
C GLY A 26 2.09 2.81 -12.54
N LEU A 27 1.62 3.99 -12.91
CA LEU A 27 0.66 4.21 -13.97
C LEU A 27 1.03 3.52 -15.32
N ASP A 28 2.05 2.65 -15.36
CA ASP A 28 2.52 1.81 -16.46
C ASP A 28 1.40 0.88 -16.97
N THR A 29 0.52 0.46 -16.07
CA THR A 29 -0.70 -0.32 -16.38
C THR A 29 -1.83 0.55 -16.95
N LEU A 30 -1.83 1.86 -16.67
CA LEU A 30 -2.78 2.84 -17.21
C LEU A 30 -2.32 3.46 -18.53
N PHE A 31 -1.00 3.57 -18.74
CA PHE A 31 -0.40 4.26 -19.89
C PHE A 31 0.36 3.34 -20.86
N GLY A 32 0.41 2.03 -20.60
CA GLY A 32 1.04 1.07 -21.51
C GLY A 32 2.54 1.30 -21.68
N ALA A 33 3.35 0.63 -20.85
CA ALA A 33 4.79 0.41 -21.05
C ALA A 33 5.72 1.64 -21.16
N LYS A 34 5.25 2.88 -21.12
CA LYS A 34 6.13 4.07 -21.05
C LYS A 34 6.49 4.41 -19.60
N ARG A 35 7.35 3.59 -18.99
CA ARG A 35 7.90 3.75 -17.62
C ARG A 35 8.36 5.18 -17.32
N ASP A 36 8.93 5.87 -18.31
CA ASP A 36 9.42 7.24 -18.12
C ASP A 36 8.28 8.23 -17.81
N LEU A 37 7.16 8.15 -18.52
CA LEU A 37 6.02 9.07 -18.33
C LEU A 37 5.40 8.93 -16.94
N VAL A 38 5.45 7.71 -16.42
CA VAL A 38 4.88 7.31 -15.14
C VAL A 38 5.73 7.79 -13.98
N ALA A 39 7.06 7.72 -14.13
CA ALA A 39 8.00 8.35 -13.22
C ALA A 39 7.77 9.88 -13.16
N TYR A 40 7.54 10.55 -14.29
CA TYR A 40 7.19 11.98 -14.31
C TYR A 40 5.83 12.28 -13.65
N TYR A 41 4.84 11.41 -13.82
CA TYR A 41 3.53 11.56 -13.16
C TYR A 41 3.62 11.38 -11.65
N HIS A 42 4.33 10.35 -11.16
CA HIS A 42 4.57 10.16 -9.73
C HIS A 42 5.41 11.30 -9.17
N PHE A 43 6.44 11.74 -9.89
CA PHE A 43 7.21 12.92 -9.51
C PHE A 43 6.30 14.15 -9.41
N GLY A 44 5.42 14.40 -10.38
CA GLY A 44 4.44 15.48 -10.32
C GLY A 44 3.47 15.35 -9.14
N LEU A 45 2.85 14.18 -8.97
CA LEU A 45 1.89 13.88 -7.90
C LEU A 45 2.47 14.01 -6.50
N THR A 46 3.76 13.70 -6.34
CA THR A 46 4.42 13.67 -5.03
C THR A 46 5.15 14.99 -4.76
N PHE A 47 5.90 15.54 -5.74
CA PHE A 47 6.68 16.76 -5.54
C PHE A 47 5.87 18.04 -5.69
N ILE A 48 4.84 18.11 -6.54
CA ILE A 48 4.05 19.35 -6.69
C ILE A 48 3.34 19.71 -5.37
N PRO A 49 2.68 18.77 -4.65
CA PRO A 49 2.11 19.07 -3.33
C PRO A 49 3.15 19.51 -2.31
N VAL A 50 4.32 18.88 -2.28
CA VAL A 50 5.40 19.22 -1.35
C VAL A 50 5.96 20.60 -1.65
N LEU A 51 6.31 20.89 -2.90
CA LEU A 51 6.83 22.18 -3.32
C LEU A 51 5.79 23.29 -3.10
N THR A 52 4.51 23.01 -3.35
CA THR A 52 3.42 23.97 -3.11
C THR A 52 3.25 24.22 -1.61
N SER A 53 3.29 23.18 -0.78
CA SER A 53 3.20 23.30 0.68
C SER A 53 4.42 24.04 1.26
N ALA A 54 5.62 23.74 0.77
CA ALA A 54 6.86 24.40 1.16
C ALA A 54 6.90 25.86 0.72
N ALA A 55 6.50 26.17 -0.53
CA ALA A 55 6.41 27.53 -1.03
C ALA A 55 5.36 28.36 -0.28
N THR A 56 4.21 27.74 0.04
CA THR A 56 3.15 28.34 0.86
C THR A 56 3.68 28.64 2.26
N GLY A 57 4.31 27.66 2.92
CA GLY A 57 4.94 27.84 4.23
C GLY A 57 6.00 28.94 4.22
N ALA A 58 6.90 28.95 3.23
CA ALA A 58 7.92 29.98 3.07
C ALA A 58 7.30 31.37 2.88
N TRP A 59 6.25 31.50 2.07
CA TRP A 59 5.55 32.77 1.88
C TRP A 59 4.95 33.30 3.20
N PHE A 60 4.34 32.43 4.01
CA PHE A 60 3.85 32.79 5.35
C PHE A 60 5.00 33.18 6.30
N LEU A 61 6.16 32.51 6.24
CA LEU A 61 7.39 32.91 6.97
C LEU A 61 7.80 34.35 6.62
N PHE A 62 7.83 34.70 5.34
CA PHE A 62 8.27 36.03 4.89
C PHE A 62 7.26 37.14 5.19
N ARG A 63 5.96 36.85 5.19
CA ARG A 63 4.89 37.84 5.47
C ARG A 63 4.55 38.00 6.95
N ARG A 64 5.13 37.17 7.85
CA ARG A 64 4.82 37.14 9.30
C ARG A 64 3.32 37.01 9.62
N ARG A 65 2.56 36.37 8.74
CA ARG A 65 1.11 36.13 8.91
C ARG A 65 0.81 34.70 9.31
N TRP A 66 1.51 34.21 10.34
CA TRP A 66 1.22 32.91 10.91
C TRP A 66 -0.05 33.01 11.75
N ASN A 67 -1.08 32.28 11.36
CA ASN A 67 -2.13 31.88 12.29
C ASN A 67 -1.98 30.38 12.57
N ALA A 68 -2.51 29.95 13.72
CA ALA A 68 -2.42 28.55 14.14
C ALA A 68 -3.01 27.58 13.09
N HIS A 69 -4.02 28.02 12.33
CA HIS A 69 -4.69 27.22 11.30
C HIS A 69 -3.78 26.88 10.12
N VAL A 70 -3.00 27.84 9.61
CA VAL A 70 -2.04 27.60 8.51
C VAL A 70 -0.94 26.64 8.96
N LEU A 71 -0.43 26.81 10.19
CA LEU A 71 0.58 25.91 10.74
C LEU A 71 0.03 24.49 10.87
N ALA A 72 -1.18 24.33 11.43
CA ALA A 72 -1.84 23.04 11.59
C ALA A 72 -2.07 22.35 10.23
N LEU A 73 -2.49 23.08 9.20
CA LEU A 73 -2.68 22.54 7.85
C LEU A 73 -1.37 22.11 7.19
N CYS A 74 -0.29 22.90 7.34
CA CYS A 74 1.03 22.52 6.84
C CYS A 74 1.56 21.26 7.56
N THR A 75 1.44 21.20 8.88
CA THR A 75 1.84 20.02 9.66
C THR A 75 1.00 18.80 9.26
N TYR A 76 -0.32 18.95 9.14
CA TYR A 76 -1.20 17.88 8.68
C TYR A 76 -0.80 17.39 7.28
N GLY A 77 -0.53 18.31 6.35
CA GLY A 77 -0.03 17.99 5.01
C GLY A 77 1.28 17.21 5.00
N ILE A 78 2.26 17.62 5.82
CA ILE A 78 3.54 16.91 5.97
C ILE A 78 3.32 15.51 6.56
N CYS A 79 2.49 15.38 7.59
CA CYS A 79 2.18 14.09 8.20
C CYS A 79 1.49 13.14 7.21
N THR A 80 0.50 13.63 6.45
CA THR A 80 -0.17 12.82 5.43
C THR A 80 0.75 12.52 4.23
N PHE A 81 1.75 13.35 3.98
CA PHE A 81 2.76 13.06 2.96
C PHE A 81 3.63 11.85 3.32
N MET A 82 3.82 11.55 4.61
CA MET A 82 4.49 10.30 4.99
C MET A 82 3.72 9.05 4.53
N ILE A 83 2.38 9.15 4.42
CA ILE A 83 1.53 8.08 3.86
C ILE A 83 1.83 7.89 2.37
N LEU A 84 2.13 8.97 1.64
CA LEU A 84 2.57 8.90 0.23
C LEU A 84 3.94 8.23 0.06
N LEU A 85 4.84 8.40 1.03
CA LEU A 85 6.15 7.75 1.02
C LEU A 85 6.05 6.25 1.35
N GLY A 86 5.08 5.84 2.17
CA GLY A 86 4.83 4.45 2.52
C GLY A 86 3.86 3.75 1.56
N ARG A 87 4.38 3.08 0.51
CA ARG A 87 3.60 2.17 -0.38
C ARG A 87 2.17 2.66 -0.67
N SER A 88 2.04 3.92 -1.10
CA SER A 88 0.74 4.53 -1.37
C SER A 88 0.15 4.06 -2.70
N ASP A 89 -1.05 3.52 -2.68
CA ASP A 89 -1.87 3.44 -3.88
C ASP A 89 -2.55 4.81 -4.17
N ILE A 90 -3.29 4.87 -5.28
CA ILE A 90 -4.04 6.06 -5.70
C ILE A 90 -4.98 6.64 -4.64
N TYR A 91 -5.56 5.80 -3.78
CA TYR A 91 -6.49 6.23 -2.74
C TYR A 91 -5.74 6.97 -1.64
N HIS A 92 -4.56 6.47 -1.27
CA HIS A 92 -3.66 7.13 -0.33
C HIS A 92 -3.19 8.49 -0.88
N SER A 93 -2.86 8.59 -2.17
CA SER A 93 -2.51 9.87 -2.80
C SER A 93 -3.65 10.88 -2.78
N THR A 94 -4.88 10.42 -3.00
CA THR A 94 -6.06 11.29 -2.98
C THR A 94 -6.32 11.83 -1.57
N PHE A 95 -6.18 10.97 -0.55
CA PHE A 95 -6.35 11.37 0.85
C PHE A 95 -5.25 12.35 1.31
N ALA A 96 -4.00 12.07 0.94
CA ALA A 96 -2.85 12.89 1.34
C ALA A 96 -2.83 14.29 0.71
N ALA A 97 -3.64 14.53 -0.32
CA ALA A 97 -3.70 15.81 -1.00
C ALA A 97 -4.88 16.71 -0.56
N LEU A 98 -5.78 16.23 0.30
CA LEU A 98 -6.79 17.06 0.97
C LEU A 98 -6.23 18.29 1.71
N PRO A 99 -5.11 18.20 2.45
CA PRO A 99 -4.52 19.36 3.14
C PRO A 99 -4.07 20.44 2.15
N LEU A 100 -3.55 20.04 1.00
CA LEU A 100 -3.13 20.95 -0.07
C LEU A 100 -4.34 21.71 -0.63
N LEU A 101 -5.46 21.02 -0.87
CA LEU A 101 -6.69 21.68 -1.33
C LEU A 101 -7.17 22.74 -0.34
N LEU A 102 -7.19 22.43 0.96
CA LEU A 102 -7.58 23.38 2.00
C LEU A 102 -6.64 24.59 2.05
N LEU A 103 -5.33 24.38 1.91
CA LEU A 103 -4.33 25.45 1.83
C LEU A 103 -4.53 26.32 0.58
N LEU A 104 -4.81 25.72 -0.57
CA LEU A 104 -5.08 26.46 -1.81
C LEU A 104 -6.37 27.28 -1.72
N SER A 105 -7.44 26.73 -1.13
CA SER A 105 -8.69 27.46 -0.88
C SER A 105 -8.48 28.65 0.06
N TYR A 106 -7.74 28.44 1.15
CA TYR A 106 -7.39 29.52 2.08
C TYR A 106 -6.52 30.61 1.41
N TRP A 107 -5.57 30.20 0.55
CA TRP A 107 -4.74 31.14 -0.20
C TRP A 107 -5.55 31.96 -1.21
N PHE A 108 -6.53 31.33 -1.86
CA PHE A 108 -7.47 32.00 -2.76
C PHE A 108 -8.33 33.05 -2.03
N GLU A 109 -8.87 32.71 -0.87
CA GLU A 109 -9.69 33.62 -0.06
C GLU A 109 -8.91 34.83 0.43
N THR A 110 -7.66 34.62 0.87
CA THR A 110 -6.81 35.67 1.45
C THR A 110 -6.19 36.62 0.41
N THR A 111 -6.29 36.31 -0.88
CA THR A 111 -5.84 37.18 -1.98
C THR A 111 -7.04 37.93 -2.57
N SER A 112 -7.49 38.99 -1.90
CA SER A 112 -8.72 39.74 -2.26
C SER A 112 -8.52 40.83 -3.34
N SER A 113 -7.28 41.23 -3.66
CA SER A 113 -6.99 42.37 -4.54
C SER A 113 -6.94 42.03 -6.03
N ILE A 114 -7.35 42.96 -6.89
CA ILE A 114 -7.22 42.87 -8.35
C ILE A 114 -5.75 42.76 -8.81
N ARG A 115 -4.82 43.29 -8.00
CA ARG A 115 -3.36 43.17 -8.24
C ARG A 115 -2.84 41.74 -8.02
N ASP A 116 -3.63 40.88 -7.37
CA ASP A 116 -3.32 39.47 -7.15
C ASP A 116 -3.99 38.56 -8.19
N ALA A 117 -4.61 39.10 -9.25
CA ALA A 117 -5.27 38.31 -10.29
C ALA A 117 -4.39 37.19 -10.89
N PRO A 118 -3.09 37.40 -11.21
CA PRO A 118 -2.22 36.32 -11.69
C PRO A 118 -2.09 35.17 -10.69
N ARG A 119 -2.12 35.46 -9.38
CA ARG A 119 -2.02 34.46 -8.31
C ARG A 119 -3.32 33.68 -8.13
N ARG A 120 -4.47 34.35 -8.29
CA ARG A 120 -5.77 33.69 -8.33
C ARG A 120 -5.87 32.72 -9.51
N PHE A 121 -5.43 33.15 -10.70
CA PHE A 121 -5.39 32.26 -11.85
C PHE A 121 -4.42 31.08 -11.63
N ALA A 122 -3.27 31.29 -11.00
CA ALA A 122 -2.36 30.20 -10.64
C ALA A 122 -3.00 29.22 -9.63
N SER A 123 -3.73 29.72 -8.64
CA SER A 123 -4.42 28.88 -7.64
C SER A 123 -5.57 28.10 -8.26
N ILE A 124 -6.39 28.73 -9.10
CA ILE A 124 -7.43 28.06 -9.89
C ILE A 124 -6.81 27.01 -10.81
N GLY A 125 -5.70 27.35 -11.48
CA GLY A 125 -4.95 26.43 -12.32
C GLY A 125 -4.47 25.20 -11.54
N LEU A 126 -3.88 25.39 -10.35
CA LEU A 126 -3.43 24.30 -9.49
C LEU A 126 -4.60 23.43 -9.00
N ILE A 127 -5.70 24.03 -8.56
CA ILE A 127 -6.91 23.30 -8.15
C ILE A 127 -7.48 22.52 -9.33
N ALA A 128 -7.61 23.15 -10.51
CA ALA A 128 -8.13 22.50 -11.71
C ALA A 128 -7.22 21.36 -12.17
N SER A 129 -5.90 21.56 -12.21
CA SER A 129 -4.91 20.52 -12.51
C SER A 129 -4.99 19.37 -11.51
N PHE A 130 -5.19 19.66 -10.23
CA PHE A 130 -5.35 18.65 -9.20
C PHE A 130 -6.66 17.86 -9.36
N CYS A 131 -7.78 18.53 -9.63
CA CYS A 131 -9.05 17.89 -9.94
C CYS A 131 -8.97 17.01 -11.19
N VAL A 132 -8.31 17.49 -12.25
CA VAL A 132 -8.04 16.70 -13.48
C VAL A 132 -7.16 15.50 -13.16
N LEU A 133 -6.14 15.67 -12.32
CA LEU A 133 -5.25 14.60 -11.91
C LEU A 133 -5.99 13.52 -11.11
N ILE A 134 -6.84 13.91 -10.15
CA ILE A 134 -7.76 12.98 -9.48
C ILE A 134 -8.66 12.29 -10.49
N ALA A 135 -9.26 13.04 -11.42
CA ALA A 135 -10.20 12.50 -12.40
C ALA A 135 -9.55 11.52 -13.38
N VAL A 136 -8.33 11.82 -13.85
CA VAL A 136 -7.55 10.96 -14.77
C VAL A 136 -7.06 9.73 -14.02
N SER A 137 -6.44 9.93 -12.85
CA SER A 137 -5.93 8.84 -12.03
C SER A 137 -7.06 7.88 -11.64
N ASN A 138 -8.22 8.44 -11.30
CA ASN A 138 -9.39 7.63 -10.99
C ASN A 138 -10.23 7.29 -12.22
N SER A 139 -9.94 7.68 -13.45
CA SER A 139 -10.89 7.55 -14.58
C SER A 139 -11.38 6.11 -14.82
N GLY A 140 -10.48 5.11 -14.73
CA GLY A 140 -10.83 3.68 -14.77
C GLY A 140 -11.61 3.19 -13.54
N ASN A 141 -11.41 3.84 -12.40
CA ASN A 141 -12.10 3.56 -11.14
C ASN A 141 -13.34 4.42 -10.91
N LEU A 142 -13.52 5.59 -11.54
CA LEU A 142 -14.63 6.52 -11.45
C LEU A 142 -15.81 5.95 -12.20
N ARG A 143 -15.56 5.36 -13.38
CA ARG A 143 -16.55 4.54 -14.06
C ARG A 143 -16.99 3.38 -13.17
N LYS A 144 -16.06 2.76 -12.43
CA LYS A 144 -16.36 1.73 -11.41
C LYS A 144 -16.95 2.29 -10.11
N LEU A 145 -16.72 3.54 -9.74
CA LEU A 145 -17.21 4.18 -8.51
C LEU A 145 -18.66 4.63 -8.70
N VAL A 146 -18.96 5.11 -9.91
CA VAL A 146 -20.29 5.48 -10.38
C VAL A 146 -21.09 4.22 -10.76
N SER A 147 -20.47 3.16 -11.28
CA SER A 147 -21.16 1.89 -11.60
C SER A 147 -21.18 0.86 -10.47
N ARG A 148 -20.26 0.96 -9.51
CA ARG A 148 -20.20 0.21 -8.25
C ARG A 148 -19.85 1.19 -7.15
N SER A 149 -20.86 1.84 -6.59
CA SER A 149 -20.68 2.52 -5.31
C SER A 149 -20.10 1.49 -4.34
N ARG A 150 -18.81 1.58 -3.97
CA ARG A 150 -18.23 0.67 -2.98
C ARG A 150 -18.92 0.78 -1.62
N PHE A 151 -19.69 1.84 -1.41
CA PHE A 151 -20.60 2.04 -0.28
C PHE A 151 -21.96 1.34 -0.42
N ALA A 152 -22.33 0.86 -1.62
CA ALA A 152 -23.58 0.12 -1.88
C ALA A 152 -23.43 -1.15 -2.73
N THR A 153 -22.21 -1.61 -3.03
CA THR A 153 -22.00 -3.05 -3.17
C THR A 153 -22.16 -3.59 -1.77
N THR A 154 -23.40 -3.97 -1.43
CA THR A 154 -23.62 -5.21 -0.69
C THR A 154 -22.74 -6.24 -1.39
N VAL A 155 -21.52 -6.44 -0.88
CA VAL A 155 -20.84 -7.71 -1.09
C VAL A 155 -21.89 -8.68 -0.56
N GLU A 156 -22.46 -9.49 -1.45
CA GLU A 156 -23.32 -10.58 -1.02
C GLU A 156 -22.40 -11.47 -0.20
N TYR A 157 -22.38 -11.22 1.10
CA TYR A 157 -21.79 -12.10 2.07
C TYR A 157 -22.78 -13.26 2.15
N GLU A 158 -22.56 -14.28 1.33
CA GLU A 158 -23.07 -15.61 1.68
C GLU A 158 -22.60 -15.95 3.09
N GLU A 159 -23.38 -16.79 3.78
CA GLU A 159 -23.18 -17.20 5.17
C GLU A 159 -21.70 -17.21 5.56
N THR A 160 -21.35 -16.30 6.47
CA THR A 160 -20.01 -16.25 7.04
C THR A 160 -19.68 -17.61 7.62
N LEU A 161 -18.51 -18.16 7.25
CA LEU A 161 -18.03 -19.43 7.82
C LEU A 161 -18.18 -19.40 9.36
N PRO A 162 -18.68 -20.46 10.01
CA PRO A 162 -19.07 -20.40 11.43
C PRO A 162 -17.98 -19.91 12.38
N TYR A 163 -16.71 -20.14 12.04
CA TYR A 163 -15.53 -19.75 12.81
C TYR A 163 -15.00 -18.34 12.49
N LEU A 164 -15.57 -17.64 11.51
CA LEU A 164 -15.25 -16.23 11.22
C LEU A 164 -15.99 -15.25 12.14
N GLY A 165 -16.96 -15.72 12.92
CA GLY A 165 -17.84 -14.86 13.71
C GLY A 165 -18.56 -13.85 12.82
N ASN A 166 -18.50 -12.56 13.18
CA ASN A 166 -19.11 -11.47 12.42
C ASN A 166 -18.16 -10.84 11.38
N ALA A 167 -17.02 -11.47 11.08
CA ALA A 167 -16.07 -10.93 10.11
C ALA A 167 -16.65 -10.98 8.69
N LEU A 168 -16.77 -9.80 8.08
CA LEU A 168 -17.26 -9.64 6.72
C LEU A 168 -16.11 -9.85 5.72
N ILE A 169 -15.98 -11.09 5.23
CA ILE A 169 -14.93 -11.51 4.31
C ILE A 169 -15.50 -11.74 2.90
N PRO A 170 -14.89 -11.22 1.82
CA PRO A 170 -15.29 -11.53 0.45
C PRO A 170 -15.35 -13.04 0.16
N GLU A 171 -16.33 -13.48 -0.61
CA GLU A 171 -16.57 -14.90 -0.96
C GLU A 171 -15.31 -15.63 -1.43
N TRP A 172 -14.53 -15.03 -2.32
CA TRP A 172 -13.29 -15.63 -2.84
C TRP A 172 -12.24 -15.89 -1.74
N GLN A 173 -12.20 -15.08 -0.68
CA GLN A 173 -11.35 -15.33 0.49
C GLN A 173 -11.94 -16.43 1.36
N GLN A 174 -13.26 -16.48 1.51
CA GLN A 174 -13.93 -17.54 2.25
C GLN A 174 -13.67 -18.91 1.60
N GLU A 175 -13.71 -19.01 0.28
CA GLU A 175 -13.40 -20.23 -0.47
C GLU A 175 -11.97 -20.69 -0.18
N MET A 176 -10.99 -19.79 -0.23
CA MET A 176 -9.59 -20.10 0.06
C MET A 176 -9.39 -20.56 1.51
N ILE A 177 -9.98 -19.85 2.48
CA ILE A 177 -9.89 -20.19 3.90
C ILE A 177 -10.54 -21.56 4.14
N ARG A 178 -11.74 -21.79 3.60
CA ARG A 178 -12.46 -23.06 3.72
C ARG A 178 -11.64 -24.22 3.16
N PHE A 179 -11.04 -24.04 1.98
CA PHE A 179 -10.19 -25.04 1.34
C PHE A 179 -8.92 -25.34 2.14
N ALA A 180 -8.20 -24.30 2.58
CA ALA A 180 -6.96 -24.47 3.33
C ALA A 180 -7.25 -25.14 4.69
N LYS A 181 -8.26 -24.65 5.41
CA LYS A 181 -8.66 -25.22 6.71
C LYS A 181 -9.11 -26.67 6.59
N SER A 182 -10.00 -26.99 5.65
CA SER A 182 -10.49 -28.38 5.49
C SER A 182 -9.38 -29.34 5.06
N THR A 183 -8.46 -28.89 4.21
CA THR A 183 -7.30 -29.71 3.81
C THR A 183 -6.39 -29.99 5.00
N LEU A 184 -6.07 -28.97 5.80
CA LEU A 184 -5.19 -29.12 6.97
C LEU A 184 -5.86 -29.95 8.07
N GLU A 185 -7.13 -29.74 8.37
CA GLU A 185 -7.88 -30.55 9.35
C GLU A 185 -7.95 -32.03 8.97
N ALA A 186 -7.95 -32.35 7.68
CA ALA A 186 -7.95 -33.73 7.21
C ALA A 186 -6.56 -34.40 7.23
N ARG A 187 -5.48 -33.63 7.44
CA ARG A 187 -4.09 -34.09 7.23
C ARG A 187 -3.14 -33.82 8.38
N THR A 188 -3.49 -32.91 9.27
CA THR A 188 -2.61 -32.41 10.34
C THR A 188 -3.37 -32.34 11.65
N ASP A 189 -2.66 -32.60 12.74
CA ASP A 189 -3.19 -32.37 14.08
C ASP A 189 -3.31 -30.87 14.36
N SER A 190 -4.15 -30.50 15.33
CA SER A 190 -4.40 -29.09 15.66
C SER A 190 -3.17 -28.36 16.21
N ASP A 191 -2.22 -29.09 16.79
CA ASP A 191 -0.96 -28.56 17.33
C ASP A 191 0.22 -28.64 16.35
N GLN A 192 0.01 -29.23 15.17
CA GLN A 192 1.03 -29.31 14.13
C GLN A 192 1.28 -27.93 13.51
N GLU A 193 2.55 -27.54 13.45
CA GLU A 193 2.92 -26.24 12.89
C GLU A 193 2.75 -26.20 11.38
N VAL A 194 2.21 -25.10 10.88
CA VAL A 194 2.04 -24.86 9.43
C VAL A 194 2.62 -23.50 9.09
N PHE A 195 3.51 -23.48 8.11
CA PHE A 195 4.04 -22.24 7.56
C PHE A 195 3.11 -21.70 6.47
N ALA A 196 2.92 -20.38 6.42
CA ALA A 196 1.97 -19.77 5.51
C ALA A 196 2.57 -18.56 4.80
N ILE A 197 2.50 -18.59 3.48
CA ILE A 197 2.90 -17.52 2.56
C ILE A 197 1.62 -16.97 1.95
N LEU A 198 0.96 -16.10 2.71
CA LEU A 198 -0.35 -15.53 2.36
C LEU A 198 -0.17 -14.06 1.97
N HIS A 199 -0.91 -13.56 0.99
CA HIS A 199 -0.94 -12.13 0.69
C HIS A 199 -1.46 -11.33 1.91
N ALA A 200 -2.38 -11.93 2.65
CA ALA A 200 -3.06 -11.31 3.78
C ALA A 200 -2.75 -12.09 5.07
N PRO A 201 -1.84 -11.61 5.95
CA PRO A 201 -1.45 -12.33 7.17
C PRO A 201 -2.63 -12.69 8.08
N HIS A 202 -3.67 -11.86 8.09
CA HIS A 202 -4.85 -12.09 8.91
C HIS A 202 -5.61 -13.37 8.52
N GLN A 203 -5.45 -13.88 7.29
CA GLN A 203 -6.05 -15.14 6.88
C GLN A 203 -5.53 -16.32 7.70
N TYR A 204 -4.31 -16.19 8.24
CA TYR A 204 -3.69 -17.22 9.06
C TYR A 204 -4.51 -17.56 10.31
N PHE A 205 -5.13 -16.55 10.93
CA PHE A 205 -5.94 -16.72 12.15
C PHE A 205 -7.13 -17.65 11.97
N PHE A 206 -7.57 -17.88 10.74
CA PHE A 206 -8.73 -18.73 10.45
C PHE A 206 -8.36 -20.19 10.21
N LEU A 207 -7.07 -20.51 10.09
CA LEU A 207 -6.59 -21.85 9.78
C LEU A 207 -6.51 -22.75 11.01
N ASP A 208 -6.49 -22.16 12.21
CA ASP A 208 -6.44 -22.88 13.48
C ASP A 208 -5.22 -23.82 13.59
N ARG A 209 -4.04 -23.29 13.24
CA ARG A 209 -2.74 -23.95 13.37
C ARG A 209 -1.74 -23.02 14.04
N PRO A 210 -0.73 -23.54 14.77
CA PRO A 210 0.37 -22.73 15.27
C PRO A 210 1.37 -22.36 14.17
N ALA A 211 1.79 -21.09 14.15
CA ALA A 211 2.90 -20.60 13.32
C ALA A 211 3.92 -19.94 14.23
N LYS A 212 5.04 -20.61 14.42
CA LYS A 212 6.18 -20.05 15.15
C LYS A 212 7.16 -19.39 14.17
N THR A 213 6.68 -18.50 13.33
CA THR A 213 7.56 -17.63 12.53
C THR A 213 7.41 -16.20 12.98
N ARG A 214 8.52 -15.46 12.96
CA ARG A 214 8.50 -14.00 13.15
C ARG A 214 7.78 -13.29 12.00
N TYR A 215 7.77 -13.91 10.81
CA TYR A 215 7.22 -13.34 9.60
C TYR A 215 5.94 -14.09 9.20
N ALA A 216 4.82 -13.75 9.84
CA ALA A 216 3.48 -14.23 9.45
C ALA A 216 3.12 -13.90 7.98
N THR A 217 3.90 -13.02 7.35
CA THR A 217 3.95 -12.93 5.90
C THR A 217 5.38 -12.70 5.43
N PRO A 218 5.97 -13.63 4.66
CA PRO A 218 7.30 -13.47 4.09
C PRO A 218 7.49 -12.19 3.29
N ILE A 219 6.43 -11.60 2.73
CA ILE A 219 6.50 -10.32 1.99
C ILE A 219 7.13 -9.18 2.81
N PHE A 220 7.04 -9.25 4.14
CA PHE A 220 7.62 -8.22 5.00
C PHE A 220 9.11 -8.45 5.30
N ALA A 221 9.68 -9.58 4.91
CA ALA A 221 11.11 -9.87 4.99
C ALA A 221 11.86 -9.28 3.78
N ASN A 222 11.77 -7.96 3.60
CA ASN A 222 12.34 -7.25 2.44
C ASN A 222 13.84 -6.95 2.54
N SER A 223 14.54 -7.52 3.53
CA SER A 223 15.99 -7.38 3.72
C SER A 223 16.66 -8.73 3.63
N GLU A 224 17.91 -8.77 3.15
CA GLU A 224 18.70 -10.02 3.05
C GLU A 224 18.79 -10.75 4.39
N SER A 225 18.95 -10.03 5.51
CA SER A 225 18.95 -10.65 6.84
C SER A 225 17.62 -11.30 7.20
N ALA A 226 16.49 -10.68 6.81
CA ALA A 226 15.16 -11.21 7.10
C ALA A 226 14.83 -12.41 6.21
N LYS A 227 15.23 -12.38 4.93
CA LYS A 227 15.11 -13.53 4.03
C LYS A 227 15.89 -14.72 4.55
N LYS A 228 17.14 -14.49 4.96
CA LYS A 228 17.98 -15.52 5.59
C LYS A 228 17.34 -16.08 6.85
N GLU A 229 16.79 -15.23 7.72
CA GLU A 229 16.07 -15.68 8.92
C GLU A 229 14.87 -16.59 8.56
N ILE A 230 14.15 -16.31 7.47
CA ILE A 230 13.09 -17.21 6.98
C ILE A 230 13.68 -18.54 6.51
N LEU A 231 14.71 -18.54 5.67
CA LEU A 231 15.34 -19.77 5.19
C LEU A 231 15.87 -20.62 6.33
N ASP A 232 16.58 -20.01 7.29
CA ASP A 232 17.06 -20.68 8.50
C ASP A 232 15.89 -21.25 9.33
N ASP A 233 14.75 -20.55 9.40
CA ASP A 233 13.53 -21.06 10.07
C ASP A 233 12.92 -22.25 9.32
N LEU A 234 12.88 -22.19 7.98
CA LEU A 234 12.34 -23.26 7.13
C LEU A 234 13.17 -24.53 7.26
N GLU A 235 14.50 -24.42 7.20
CA GLU A 235 15.45 -25.53 7.33
C GLU A 235 15.46 -26.16 8.72
N ARG A 236 15.20 -25.37 9.78
CA ARG A 236 15.27 -25.88 11.16
C ARG A 236 14.01 -26.54 11.65
N ARG A 237 12.86 -26.20 11.05
CA ARG A 237 11.54 -26.58 11.58
C ARG A 237 10.85 -27.68 10.79
N ASP A 238 11.33 -27.98 9.57
CA ASP A 238 10.81 -29.05 8.71
C ASP A 238 9.27 -29.10 8.70
N TYR A 239 8.66 -27.96 8.36
CA TYR A 239 7.20 -27.87 8.31
C TYR A 239 6.66 -28.91 7.33
N GLU A 240 5.92 -29.93 7.79
CA GLU A 240 5.40 -30.96 6.87
C GLU A 240 4.47 -30.35 5.82
N PHE A 241 3.66 -29.36 6.22
CA PHE A 241 2.72 -28.67 5.35
C PHE A 241 2.94 -27.16 5.33
N MET A 242 2.74 -26.58 4.15
CA MET A 242 2.72 -25.14 3.95
C MET A 242 1.53 -24.68 3.13
N ILE A 243 1.18 -23.42 3.29
CA ILE A 243 0.15 -22.77 2.49
C ILE A 243 0.82 -21.70 1.65
N TYR A 244 0.58 -21.74 0.34
CA TYR A 244 1.11 -20.76 -0.58
C TYR A 244 -0.01 -20.12 -1.38
N GLU A 245 -0.24 -18.82 -1.17
CA GLU A 245 -1.13 -18.03 -2.01
C GLU A 245 -0.38 -17.55 -3.26
N ARG A 246 -0.74 -18.10 -4.43
CA ARG A 246 -0.16 -17.73 -5.74
C ARG A 246 -0.54 -16.33 -6.22
N ARG A 247 -1.29 -15.59 -5.42
CA ARG A 247 -1.75 -14.26 -5.80
C ARG A 247 -0.56 -13.31 -5.86
N ARG A 248 -0.26 -12.83 -7.06
CA ARG A 248 0.68 -11.72 -7.24
C ARG A 248 0.12 -10.47 -6.59
N PHE A 249 0.91 -9.81 -5.74
CA PHE A 249 0.63 -8.41 -5.46
C PHE A 249 0.63 -7.69 -6.80
N PRO A 250 -0.32 -6.77 -7.04
CA PRO A 250 -0.21 -5.89 -8.18
C PRO A 250 1.18 -5.29 -8.11
N ASN A 251 1.99 -5.59 -9.14
CA ASN A 251 3.24 -4.92 -9.38
C ASN A 251 4.44 -5.27 -8.48
N ILE A 252 4.37 -6.38 -7.74
CA ILE A 252 5.55 -6.99 -7.10
C ILE A 252 5.70 -8.36 -7.73
N ASP A 253 6.79 -8.56 -8.44
CA ASP A 253 7.15 -9.89 -8.90
C ASP A 253 7.76 -10.64 -7.71
N TYR A 254 6.93 -11.43 -7.06
CA TYR A 254 7.34 -12.19 -5.88
C TYR A 254 8.48 -13.14 -6.18
N ASP A 255 8.45 -13.75 -7.36
CA ASP A 255 9.47 -14.66 -7.83
C ASP A 255 10.83 -13.94 -7.89
N TYR A 256 10.85 -12.61 -8.08
CA TYR A 256 12.07 -11.80 -8.06
C TYR A 256 12.50 -11.36 -6.65
N TYR A 257 11.57 -10.89 -5.81
CA TYR A 257 11.93 -10.35 -4.49
C TYR A 257 12.26 -11.43 -3.44
N PHE A 258 11.74 -12.64 -3.63
CA PHE A 258 11.91 -13.77 -2.71
C PHE A 258 12.35 -15.02 -3.46
N GLU A 259 13.15 -14.84 -4.52
CA GLU A 259 13.67 -15.91 -5.38
C GLU A 259 14.24 -17.05 -4.55
N GLU A 260 15.08 -16.74 -3.57
CA GLU A 260 15.76 -17.75 -2.74
C GLU A 260 14.76 -18.59 -1.92
N ILE A 261 13.71 -17.96 -1.40
CA ILE A 261 12.66 -18.65 -0.63
C ILE A 261 11.83 -19.53 -1.57
N PHE A 262 11.46 -19.02 -2.75
CA PHE A 262 10.67 -19.82 -3.69
C PHE A 262 11.44 -20.98 -4.29
N ASP A 263 12.73 -20.82 -4.53
CA ASP A 263 13.58 -21.91 -5.02
C ASP A 263 13.74 -22.99 -3.96
N TYR A 264 13.95 -22.61 -2.69
CA TYR A 264 13.90 -23.55 -1.57
C TYR A 264 12.56 -24.33 -1.53
N LEU A 265 11.42 -23.63 -1.66
CA LEU A 265 10.12 -24.29 -1.65
C LEU A 265 9.93 -25.24 -2.82
N LYS A 266 10.42 -24.91 -4.03
CA LYS A 266 10.33 -25.80 -5.19
C LYS A 266 11.24 -27.03 -5.07
N GLU A 267 12.38 -26.88 -4.40
CA GLU A 267 13.34 -27.97 -4.21
C GLU A 267 12.91 -28.95 -3.12
N HIS A 268 12.22 -28.47 -2.08
CA HIS A 268 11.89 -29.27 -0.91
C HIS A 268 10.41 -29.62 -0.76
N TYR A 269 9.51 -29.00 -1.53
CA TYR A 269 8.07 -29.21 -1.36
C TYR A 269 7.35 -29.50 -2.68
N VAL A 270 6.38 -30.41 -2.59
CA VAL A 270 5.49 -30.78 -3.69
C VAL A 270 4.08 -30.24 -3.46
N VAL A 271 3.37 -29.94 -4.55
CA VAL A 271 1.95 -29.51 -4.47
C VAL A 271 1.08 -30.70 -4.05
N HIS A 272 0.52 -30.64 -2.84
CA HIS A 272 -0.40 -31.65 -2.32
C HIS A 272 -1.83 -31.43 -2.82
N SER A 273 -2.30 -30.19 -2.75
CA SER A 273 -3.62 -29.79 -3.24
C SER A 273 -3.62 -28.32 -3.66
N GLU A 274 -4.55 -27.91 -4.53
CA GLU A 274 -4.68 -26.51 -4.92
C GLU A 274 -6.10 -26.09 -5.29
N ILE A 275 -6.36 -24.80 -5.14
CA ILE A 275 -7.34 -24.08 -5.97
C ILE A 275 -6.54 -23.42 -7.10
N PRO A 276 -6.75 -23.83 -8.36
CA PRO A 276 -5.96 -23.35 -9.50
C PRO A 276 -5.85 -21.82 -9.54
N GLY A 277 -4.60 -21.34 -9.56
CA GLY A 277 -4.28 -19.91 -9.65
C GLY A 277 -4.57 -19.09 -8.39
N ARG A 278 -4.92 -19.71 -7.25
CA ARG A 278 -5.24 -18.98 -6.01
C ARG A 278 -4.39 -19.43 -4.81
N VAL A 279 -4.57 -20.66 -4.35
CA VAL A 279 -3.90 -21.19 -3.15
C VAL A 279 -3.44 -22.61 -3.39
N GLN A 280 -2.27 -22.96 -2.87
CA GLN A 280 -1.69 -24.29 -2.89
C GLN A 280 -1.38 -24.72 -1.45
N ILE A 281 -1.62 -25.98 -1.16
CA ILE A 281 -1.07 -26.65 0.02
C ILE A 281 0.14 -27.44 -0.46
N LEU A 282 1.30 -27.09 0.07
CA LEU A 282 2.56 -27.75 -0.23
C LEU A 282 2.86 -28.77 0.87
N ARG A 283 3.51 -29.87 0.51
CA ARG A 283 3.97 -30.89 1.46
C ARG A 283 5.46 -31.13 1.25
N LEU A 284 6.20 -31.28 2.34
CA LEU A 284 7.63 -31.61 2.32
C LEU A 284 7.84 -32.92 1.53
N GLU A 285 8.83 -32.93 0.63
CA GLU A 285 9.22 -34.12 -0.15
C GLU A 285 10.09 -35.04 0.73
N ASP A 286 9.75 -36.34 0.77
CA ASP A 286 10.42 -37.36 1.59
C ASP A 286 11.82 -37.72 1.06
#